data_AF-V6L7C6-F1
#
_entry.id   AF-V6L7C6-F1
#
_cell.length_a   1.000
_cell.length_b   1.000
_cell.length_c   1.000
_cell.angle_alpha   90.00
_cell.angle_beta   90.00
_cell.angle_gamma   90.00
#
_symmetry.space_group_name_H-M   'P 1'
#
loop_
_entity.id
_entity.type
_entity.pdbx_description
1 polymer ?
#
loop_
_entity_poly.entity_id
_entity_poly.type
_entity_poly.pdbx_seq_one_letter_code
_entity_poly.pdbx_strand_id
1 'polypeptide(L)'
;GVAAAGRLTPPGVRAVVLGCTHYELVGGRIRAAAARGGALPDLYGSAAAVAAQALRRLGGKPAPEAPATGGLTVLLSGRPGELPQTADTYAEGRLLAAAPAGRPRPQTHRAS
;
A
#
# COMPACT_ATOMS: atom_id res chain seq x y z
N GLY A 1 -4.26 6.78 19.19
CA GLY A 1 -5.10 6.03 18.22
C GLY A 1 -5.81 6.97 17.28
N VAL A 2 -6.35 6.46 16.17
CA VAL A 2 -6.93 7.28 15.06
C VAL A 2 -8.02 8.26 15.54
N ALA A 3 -8.93 7.82 16.42
CA ALA A 3 -9.98 8.69 16.96
C ALA A 3 -9.42 9.87 17.78
N ALA A 4 -8.36 9.64 18.56
CA ALA A 4 -7.71 10.70 19.32
C ALA A 4 -7.01 11.71 18.39
N ALA A 5 -6.36 11.23 17.32
CA ALA A 5 -5.77 12.09 16.30
C ALA A 5 -6.82 12.94 15.55
N GLY A 6 -7.98 12.34 15.21
CA GLY A 6 -9.09 13.07 14.61
C GLY A 6 -9.62 14.21 15.49
N ARG A 7 -9.64 14.01 16.83
CA ARG A 7 -10.01 15.07 17.78
C ARG A 7 -9.02 16.23 17.85
N LEU A 8 -7.78 16.05 17.39
CA LEU A 8 -6.76 17.09 17.31
C LEU A 8 -6.65 17.71 15.90
N THR A 9 -7.28 17.09 14.90
CA THR A 9 -7.28 17.60 13.53
C THR A 9 -8.16 18.86 13.45
N PRO A 10 -7.63 19.99 12.91
CA PRO A 10 -8.41 21.20 12.70
C PRO A 10 -9.67 20.95 11.83
N PRO A 11 -10.79 21.66 12.07
CA PRO A 11 -11.96 21.55 11.22
C PRO A 11 -11.66 22.06 9.80
N GLY A 12 -12.37 21.53 8.80
CA GLY A 12 -12.25 21.99 7.41
C GLY A 12 -11.02 21.49 6.66
N VAL A 13 -10.28 20.51 7.20
CA VAL A 13 -9.23 19.82 6.45
C VAL A 13 -9.82 19.20 5.19
N ARG A 14 -9.22 19.57 4.04
CA ARG A 14 -9.66 19.11 2.71
C ARG A 14 -8.87 17.91 2.21
N ALA A 15 -7.67 17.69 2.75
CA ALA A 15 -6.73 16.68 2.29
C ALA A 15 -5.87 16.15 3.45
N VAL A 16 -5.58 14.86 3.43
CA VAL A 16 -4.69 14.18 4.39
C VAL A 16 -3.69 13.32 3.64
N VAL A 17 -2.40 13.46 3.96
CA VAL A 17 -1.33 12.61 3.44
C VAL A 17 -1.10 11.43 4.40
N LEU A 18 -1.14 10.22 3.88
CA LEU A 18 -0.86 8.99 4.64
C LEU A 18 0.63 8.67 4.57
N GLY A 19 1.43 9.39 5.36
CA GLY A 19 2.89 9.34 5.32
C GLY A 19 3.56 8.07 5.85
N CYS A 20 2.79 7.03 6.20
CA CYS A 20 3.31 5.75 6.67
C CYS A 20 2.55 4.62 5.97
N THR A 21 3.26 3.55 5.60
CA THR A 21 2.68 2.38 4.91
C THR A 21 1.49 1.76 5.66
N HIS A 22 1.53 1.78 6.99
CA HIS A 22 0.44 1.25 7.82
C HIS A 22 -0.83 2.11 7.81
N TYR A 23 -0.72 3.40 7.50
CA TYR A 23 -1.89 4.29 7.51
C TYR A 23 -2.81 4.05 6.31
N GLU A 24 -2.26 3.57 5.20
CA GLU A 24 -3.06 3.18 4.03
C GLU A 24 -4.03 2.04 4.36
N LEU A 25 -3.59 1.08 5.16
CA LEU A 25 -4.39 -0.06 5.62
C LEU A 25 -5.59 0.34 6.50
N VAL A 26 -5.56 1.54 7.09
CA VAL A 26 -6.63 2.09 7.94
C VAL A 26 -7.18 3.40 7.41
N GLY A 27 -6.97 3.71 6.12
CA GLY A 27 -7.31 4.99 5.50
C GLY A 27 -8.77 5.40 5.71
N GLY A 28 -9.71 4.45 5.61
CA GLY A 28 -11.13 4.71 5.89
C GLY A 28 -11.40 5.22 7.31
N ARG A 29 -10.73 4.64 8.32
CA ARG A 29 -10.84 5.09 9.72
C ARG A 29 -10.24 6.48 9.91
N ILE A 30 -9.12 6.76 9.25
CA ILE A 30 -8.47 8.09 9.26
C ILE A 30 -9.39 9.13 8.62
N ARG A 31 -9.98 8.84 7.45
CA ARG A 31 -10.89 9.74 6.75
C ARG A 31 -12.10 10.11 7.60
N ALA A 32 -12.74 9.11 8.20
CA ALA A 32 -13.90 9.32 9.06
C ALA A 32 -13.53 10.15 10.31
N ALA A 33 -12.39 9.87 10.94
CA ALA A 33 -11.93 10.61 12.11
C ALA A 33 -11.54 12.06 11.77
N ALA A 34 -10.94 12.30 10.59
CA ALA A 34 -10.55 13.62 10.13
C ALA A 34 -11.75 14.49 9.69
N ALA A 35 -12.80 13.87 9.15
CA ALA A 35 -14.02 14.58 8.76
C ALA A 35 -14.76 15.21 9.95
N ARG A 36 -14.69 14.57 11.14
CA ARG A 36 -15.35 15.03 12.37
C ARG A 36 -16.85 15.36 12.18
N GLY A 37 -17.54 14.59 11.34
CA GLY A 37 -18.95 14.81 11.00
C GLY A 37 -19.19 15.83 9.86
N GLY A 38 -18.13 16.43 9.31
CA GLY A 38 -18.17 17.28 8.13
C GLY A 38 -17.79 16.54 6.83
N ALA A 39 -17.33 17.30 5.83
CA ALA A 39 -16.90 16.75 4.56
C ALA A 39 -15.71 15.79 4.71
N LEU A 40 -15.73 14.69 3.96
CA LEU A 40 -14.63 13.73 3.93
C LEU A 40 -13.43 14.34 3.19
N PRO A 41 -12.24 14.42 3.81
CA PRO A 41 -11.05 14.90 3.11
C PRO A 41 -10.56 13.88 2.09
N ASP A 42 -9.88 14.36 1.05
CA ASP A 42 -9.13 13.50 0.14
C ASP A 42 -7.95 12.83 0.87
N LEU A 43 -7.65 11.58 0.49
CA LEU A 43 -6.52 10.84 1.03
C LEU A 43 -5.46 10.65 -0.04
N TYR A 44 -4.22 10.99 0.31
CA TYR A 44 -3.05 10.79 -0.53
C TYR A 44 -2.17 9.71 0.09
N GLY A 45 -2.26 8.49 -0.46
CA GLY A 45 -1.40 7.35 -0.10
C GLY A 45 -0.07 7.36 -0.85
N SER A 46 0.93 6.71 -0.27
CA SER A 46 2.25 6.52 -0.86
C SER A 46 2.23 5.48 -1.99
N ALA A 47 1.45 4.41 -1.90
CA ALA A 47 1.50 3.30 -2.86
C ALA A 47 1.21 3.75 -4.30
N ALA A 48 0.10 4.47 -4.50
CA ALA A 48 -0.27 4.99 -5.82
C ALA A 48 0.75 6.02 -6.35
N ALA A 49 1.26 6.89 -5.47
CA ALA A 49 2.27 7.89 -5.84
C ALA A 49 3.59 7.23 -6.28
N VAL A 50 4.03 6.21 -5.56
CA VAL A 50 5.24 5.43 -5.87
C VAL A 50 5.07 4.64 -7.16
N ALA A 51 3.92 3.97 -7.35
CA ALA A 51 3.64 3.23 -8.59
C ALA A 51 3.64 4.15 -9.82
N ALA A 52 2.97 5.31 -9.73
CA ALA A 52 2.97 6.29 -10.79
C ALA A 52 4.39 6.84 -11.08
N GLN A 53 5.19 7.07 -10.03
CA GLN A 53 6.56 7.54 -10.19
C GLN A 53 7.47 6.46 -10.82
N ALA A 54 7.30 5.19 -10.46
CA ALA A 54 8.03 4.08 -11.04
C ALA A 54 7.74 3.96 -12.54
N LEU A 55 6.45 4.00 -12.93
CA LEU A 55 6.04 3.98 -14.34
C LEU A 55 6.66 5.14 -15.13
N ARG A 56 6.58 6.37 -14.60
CA ARG A 56 7.20 7.54 -15.25
C ARG A 56 8.69 7.35 -15.48
N ARG A 57 9.43 6.83 -14.50
CA ARG A 57 10.89 6.58 -14.62
C ARG A 57 11.22 5.50 -15.65
N LEU A 58 10.33 4.54 -15.83
CA LEU A 58 10.46 3.47 -16.82
C LEU A 58 9.95 3.88 -18.22
N GLY A 59 9.45 5.12 -18.39
CA GLY A 59 8.77 5.54 -19.63
C GLY A 59 7.42 4.85 -19.87
N GLY A 60 6.88 4.16 -18.84
CA GLY A 60 5.59 3.48 -18.88
C GLY A 60 4.42 4.42 -18.59
N LYS A 61 3.25 4.06 -19.10
CA LYS A 61 1.97 4.67 -18.74
C LYS A 61 1.16 3.69 -17.89
N PRO A 62 0.33 4.16 -16.93
CA PRO A 62 -0.61 3.29 -16.24
C PRO A 62 -1.53 2.58 -17.24
N ALA A 63 -1.68 1.28 -17.09
CA ALA A 63 -2.62 0.45 -17.84
C ALA A 63 -3.44 -0.37 -16.84
N PRO A 64 -4.48 0.22 -16.20
CA PRO A 64 -5.26 -0.44 -15.15
C PRO A 64 -5.95 -1.73 -15.62
N GLU A 65 -6.32 -1.78 -16.90
CA GLU A 65 -6.98 -2.93 -17.52
C GLU A 65 -5.99 -4.03 -17.97
N ALA A 66 -4.69 -3.83 -17.79
CA ALA A 66 -3.70 -4.82 -18.16
C ALA A 66 -3.81 -6.06 -17.24
N PRO A 67 -3.75 -7.29 -17.79
CA PRO A 67 -3.76 -8.48 -16.97
C PRO A 67 -2.60 -8.49 -15.96
N ALA A 68 -2.88 -8.89 -14.72
CA ALA A 68 -1.87 -9.06 -13.69
C ALA A 68 -1.07 -10.36 -13.92
N THR A 69 -0.12 -10.34 -14.85
CA THR A 69 0.68 -11.52 -15.22
C THR A 69 1.91 -11.74 -14.33
N GLY A 70 2.15 -10.86 -13.35
CA GLY A 70 3.28 -10.96 -12.44
C GLY A 70 3.05 -12.02 -11.35
N GLY A 71 4.13 -12.68 -10.92
CA GLY A 71 4.10 -13.58 -9.76
C GLY A 71 4.64 -12.91 -8.49
N LEU A 72 4.18 -13.38 -7.32
CA LEU A 72 4.62 -12.90 -6.01
C LEU A 72 5.65 -13.85 -5.39
N THR A 73 6.80 -13.32 -5.00
CA THR A 73 7.77 -14.00 -4.14
C THR A 73 7.95 -13.17 -2.88
N VAL A 74 7.66 -13.74 -1.71
CA VAL A 74 7.82 -13.06 -0.42
C VAL A 74 9.17 -13.41 0.18
N LEU A 75 9.93 -12.39 0.57
CA LEU A 75 11.19 -12.54 1.30
C LEU A 75 11.04 -11.91 2.69
N LEU A 76 11.20 -12.72 3.74
CA LEU A 76 11.21 -12.28 5.14
C LEU A 76 12.65 -12.33 5.65
N SER A 77 13.19 -11.17 6.01
CA SER A 77 14.60 -11.03 6.40
C SER A 77 15.58 -11.61 5.37
N GLY A 78 15.26 -11.44 4.08
CA GLY A 78 16.06 -11.93 2.95
C GLY A 78 15.85 -13.41 2.57
N ARG A 79 15.05 -14.17 3.33
CA ARG A 79 14.78 -15.59 3.05
C ARG A 79 13.38 -15.77 2.46
N PRO A 80 13.19 -16.70 1.51
CA PRO A 80 11.86 -17.07 1.06
C PRO A 80 10.96 -17.46 2.24
N GLY A 81 9.75 -16.93 2.23
CA GLY A 81 8.72 -17.24 3.22
C GLY A 81 7.33 -17.08 2.62
N GLU A 82 6.32 -17.34 3.43
CA GLU A 82 4.92 -17.12 3.05
C GLU A 82 4.47 -15.70 3.39
N LEU A 83 3.43 -15.22 2.71
CA LEU A 83 2.76 -14.01 3.12
C LEU A 83 2.14 -14.24 4.51
N PRO A 84 2.43 -13.42 5.53
CA PRO A 84 1.86 -13.63 6.86
C PRO A 84 0.33 -13.62 6.83
N GLN A 85 -0.32 -14.56 7.52
CA GLN A 85 -1.79 -14.68 7.57
C GLN A 85 -2.48 -13.39 8.04
N THR A 86 -1.81 -12.56 8.85
CA THR A 86 -2.34 -11.25 9.27
C THR A 86 -2.61 -10.30 8.11
N ALA A 87 -1.98 -10.51 6.94
CA ALA A 87 -2.25 -9.76 5.73
C ALA A 87 -3.70 -9.92 5.25
N ASP A 88 -4.35 -11.06 5.49
CA ASP A 88 -5.74 -11.33 5.06
C ASP A 88 -6.77 -10.41 5.72
N THR A 89 -6.39 -9.78 6.83
CA THR A 89 -7.22 -8.77 7.49
C THR A 89 -7.41 -7.51 6.63
N TYR A 90 -6.51 -7.27 5.67
CA TYR A 90 -6.51 -6.12 4.78
C TYR A 90 -6.90 -6.51 3.35
N ALA A 91 -7.56 -5.60 2.64
CA ALA A 91 -7.97 -5.85 1.26
C ALA A 91 -6.76 -6.08 0.35
N GLU A 92 -5.71 -5.29 0.57
CA GLU A 92 -4.44 -5.35 -0.12
C GLU A 92 -3.73 -6.69 0.09
N GLY A 93 -3.76 -7.23 1.30
CA GLY A 93 -3.16 -8.53 1.59
C GLY A 93 -3.89 -9.67 0.87
N ARG A 94 -5.22 -9.64 0.82
CA ARG A 94 -6.01 -10.62 0.06
C ARG A 94 -5.75 -10.56 -1.45
N LEU A 95 -5.54 -9.35 -2.00
CA LEU A 95 -5.15 -9.19 -3.41
C LEU A 95 -3.79 -9.84 -3.69
N LEU A 96 -2.82 -9.69 -2.78
CA LEU A 96 -1.50 -10.31 -2.90
C LEU A 96 -1.56 -11.84 -2.73
N ALA A 97 -2.39 -12.35 -1.81
CA ALA A 97 -2.56 -13.78 -1.60
C ALA A 97 -3.13 -14.51 -2.83
N ALA A 98 -3.91 -13.82 -3.67
CA ALA A 98 -4.45 -14.36 -4.92
C ALA A 98 -3.43 -14.37 -6.09
N ALA A 99 -2.27 -13.72 -5.94
CA ALA A 99 -1.26 -13.67 -6.99
C ALA A 99 -0.58 -15.03 -7.17
N PRO A 100 -0.26 -15.45 -8.41
CA PRO A 100 0.46 -16.69 -8.65
C PRO A 100 1.86 -16.62 -8.00
N ALA A 101 2.35 -17.76 -7.52
CA ALA A 101 3.70 -17.82 -6.95
C ALA A 101 4.75 -17.44 -8.02
N GLY A 102 5.56 -16.44 -7.70
CA GLY A 102 6.69 -16.03 -8.53
C GLY A 102 7.82 -17.05 -8.45
N ARG A 103 8.43 -17.38 -9.58
CA ARG A 103 9.63 -18.23 -9.60
C ARG A 103 10.80 -17.42 -9.03
N PRO A 104 11.44 -17.83 -7.92
CA PRO A 104 12.57 -17.09 -7.38
C PRO A 104 13.70 -17.05 -8.41
N ARG A 105 14.19 -15.84 -8.74
CA ARG A 105 15.41 -15.69 -9.54
C ARG A 105 16.60 -16.21 -8.73
N PRO A 106 17.51 -17.01 -9.32
CA PRO A 106 18.71 -17.43 -8.62
C PRO A 106 19.53 -16.21 -8.21
N GLN A 107 19.77 -16.07 -6.91
CA GLN A 107 20.60 -15.00 -6.37
C GLN A 107 22.06 -15.36 -6.63
N THR A 108 22.68 -14.77 -7.65
CA THR A 108 24.12 -14.87 -7.85
C THR A 108 24.79 -14.05 -6.75
N HIS A 109 25.18 -14.70 -5.66
CA HIS A 109 26.00 -14.08 -4.63
C HIS A 109 27.38 -13.80 -5.25
N ARG A 110 27.65 -12.55 -5.61
CA ARG A 110 29.02 -12.12 -5.95
C ARG A 110 29.79 -12.09 -4.63
N ALA A 111 30.55 -13.15 -4.35
CA ALA A 111 31.58 -13.08 -3.32
C ALA A 111 32.59 -11.99 -3.74
N SER A 112 32.80 -11.02 -2.86
CA SER A 112 33.93 -10.09 -2.92
C SER A 112 35.04 -10.62 -2.02
#